data_AF-A0A950T968-F1
#
_entry.id   AF-A0A950T968-F1
#
_cell.length_a   1.000
_cell.length_b   1.000
_cell.length_c   1.000
_cell.angle_alpha   90.00
_cell.angle_beta   90.00
_cell.angle_gamma   90.00
#
_symmetry.space_group_name_H-M   'P 1'
#
loop_
_entity.id
_entity.type
_entity.pdbx_description
1 polymer ?
#
loop_
_entity_poly.entity_id
_entity_poly.type
_entity_poly.pdbx_seq_one_letter_code
_entity_poly.pdbx_strand_id
1 'polypeptide(L)'
;MSARAAFSGAYEAIVAPSAATTALMVVAGGSGETTKILLDAALQANMLVIDVELLATHAAPWVGTAAPGTADGCALGPGAAANRVRIRTDRGAVFLASNIDLILRSNGINKVVFAGGEPWEFVAVVDTTLTMRGYSVVSPTTSEEASTLATAWRADRSNQRGWQPAGKAAELLSSFEARIDPRHAALVLIDVQNDFCHSRGAAGRTGDAIEMIQSAVARIKELLAAAREAGVAVIHVRAEYGALYRGIGSPYRFPATDVMDAAVWTASAADLASGASFTENEVEVCLPGSWGAQFVEGIVPQPNEPVVTKHRFSAFVDTGLELMLRARGIKTVILAGVTTNCCVESTAREVAMRDFYLVVAEDCVAVKDKLRSLHDASLESMRLYFGQVRPASELMSIWQAADRGSSTALSR
;
A
#
# COMPACT_ATOMS: atom_id res chain seq x y z
N MET A 1 -6.03 41.28 -0.91
CA MET A 1 -4.76 41.47 -0.17
C MET A 1 -4.84 40.58 1.07
N SER A 2 -3.98 39.61 1.39
CA SER A 2 -2.82 38.98 0.74
C SER A 2 -2.63 37.62 1.43
N ALA A 3 -2.65 36.52 0.67
CA ALA A 3 -2.10 35.23 1.08
C ALA A 3 -1.50 34.48 -0.13
N ARG A 4 -0.95 35.25 -1.08
CA ARG A 4 -0.28 34.76 -2.29
C ARG A 4 1.25 34.82 -2.15
N ALA A 5 1.75 34.92 -0.92
CA ALA A 5 3.16 35.15 -0.65
C ALA A 5 3.94 33.84 -0.55
N ALA A 6 4.95 33.73 -1.42
CA ALA A 6 6.16 32.92 -1.33
C ALA A 6 6.09 31.44 -1.75
N PHE A 7 6.06 31.20 -3.07
CA PHE A 7 6.86 30.16 -3.71
C PHE A 7 7.83 30.81 -4.71
N SER A 8 8.60 31.78 -4.25
CA SER A 8 9.76 32.31 -4.97
C SER A 8 11.02 31.86 -4.22
N GLY A 9 11.56 30.72 -4.63
CA GLY A 9 12.81 30.20 -4.07
C GLY A 9 13.27 28.96 -4.82
N ALA A 10 14.35 29.12 -5.60
CA ALA A 10 15.06 28.10 -6.39
C ALA A 10 14.46 27.72 -7.77
N TYR A 11 14.16 28.73 -8.57
CA TYR A 11 14.14 28.61 -10.04
C TYR A 11 15.59 28.69 -10.54
N GLU A 12 16.16 27.58 -11.01
CA GLU A 12 17.12 27.51 -12.14
C GLU A 12 17.78 26.12 -12.33
N ALA A 13 17.52 25.11 -11.47
CA ALA A 13 18.14 23.78 -11.62
C ALA A 13 17.18 22.59 -11.78
N ILE A 14 15.89 22.80 -12.07
CA ILE A 14 14.87 21.72 -12.13
C ILE A 14 14.09 21.72 -13.46
N VAL A 15 14.70 22.18 -14.55
CA VAL A 15 14.04 22.29 -15.87
C VAL A 15 14.69 21.38 -16.90
N ALA A 16 14.76 20.10 -16.57
CA ALA A 16 14.53 19.06 -17.56
C ALA A 16 13.64 18.01 -16.87
N PRO A 17 12.41 17.74 -17.37
CA PRO A 17 11.71 16.55 -16.93
C PRO A 17 12.61 15.36 -17.27
N SER A 18 13.20 14.71 -16.27
CA SER A 18 13.75 13.37 -16.49
C SER A 18 12.60 12.48 -16.99
N ALA A 19 12.87 11.59 -17.94
CA ALA A 19 11.92 10.72 -18.65
C ALA A 19 11.06 9.77 -17.78
N ALA A 20 10.96 10.01 -16.47
CA ALA A 20 10.10 9.30 -15.54
C ALA A 20 8.70 9.95 -15.51
N THR A 21 7.72 9.17 -15.96
CA THR A 21 6.27 9.31 -15.90
C THR A 21 5.72 10.56 -15.19
N THR A 22 5.38 11.59 -15.97
CA THR A 22 4.71 12.81 -15.51
C THR A 22 3.20 12.72 -15.82
N ALA A 23 2.33 13.06 -14.86
CA ALA A 23 0.92 13.38 -15.13
C ALA A 23 0.69 14.87 -15.25
N LEU A 24 -0.27 15.24 -16.10
CA LEU A 24 -0.89 16.55 -16.08
C LEU A 24 -2.25 16.42 -15.37
N MET A 25 -2.44 17.12 -14.25
CA MET A 25 -3.77 17.32 -13.69
C MET A 25 -4.28 18.70 -14.07
N VAL A 26 -5.37 18.73 -14.82
CA VAL A 26 -6.08 19.95 -15.19
C VAL A 26 -7.32 20.05 -14.31
N VAL A 27 -7.40 21.11 -13.52
CA VAL A 27 -8.53 21.33 -12.63
C VAL A 27 -9.48 22.34 -13.30
N ALA A 28 -10.72 21.91 -13.56
CA ALA A 28 -11.62 22.52 -14.53
C ALA A 28 -12.47 23.66 -13.94
N GLY A 29 -12.57 24.71 -14.77
CA GLY A 29 -13.31 25.96 -14.54
C GLY A 29 -12.51 27.19 -15.00
N GLY A 30 -11.18 27.08 -15.04
CA GLY A 30 -10.30 28.07 -15.65
C GLY A 30 -10.13 27.87 -17.16
N SER A 31 -10.84 28.64 -17.98
CA SER A 31 -10.57 28.79 -19.44
C SER A 31 -9.34 29.65 -19.74
N GLY A 32 -8.45 29.80 -18.75
CA GLY A 32 -7.25 30.63 -18.83
C GLY A 32 -6.25 30.08 -19.84
N GLU A 33 -5.48 31.00 -20.41
CA GLU A 33 -4.48 30.71 -21.45
C GLU A 33 -3.45 29.65 -21.00
N THR A 34 -2.97 29.74 -19.75
CA THR A 34 -2.07 28.75 -19.12
C THR A 34 -2.62 27.33 -19.18
N THR A 35 -3.89 27.14 -18.81
CA THR A 35 -4.55 25.83 -18.80
C THR A 35 -4.63 25.24 -20.21
N LYS A 36 -5.00 26.06 -21.18
CA LYS A 36 -5.12 25.64 -22.58
C LYS A 36 -3.78 25.20 -23.16
N ILE A 37 -2.72 25.99 -22.95
CA ILE A 37 -1.36 25.69 -23.42
C ILE A 37 -0.89 24.32 -22.90
N LEU A 38 -1.06 24.07 -21.60
CA LEU A 38 -0.61 22.84 -20.95
C LEU A 38 -1.45 21.63 -21.38
N LEU A 39 -2.78 21.78 -21.45
CA LEU A 39 -3.68 20.70 -21.86
C LEU A 39 -3.37 20.23 -23.29
N ASP A 40 -3.24 21.16 -24.24
CA ASP A 40 -2.96 20.84 -25.63
C ASP A 40 -1.59 20.14 -25.77
N ALA A 41 -0.58 20.63 -25.05
CA ALA A 41 0.76 20.06 -25.08
C ALA A 41 0.82 18.65 -24.46
N ALA A 42 0.15 18.43 -23.32
CA ALA A 42 0.12 17.13 -22.66
C ALA A 42 -0.63 16.07 -23.48
N LEU A 43 -1.73 16.44 -24.13
CA LEU A 43 -2.45 15.54 -25.02
C LEU A 43 -1.59 15.16 -26.24
N GLN A 44 -0.87 16.13 -26.83
CA GLN A 44 0.09 15.87 -27.92
C GLN A 44 1.25 14.96 -27.48
N ALA A 45 1.68 15.08 -26.22
CA ALA A 45 2.70 14.24 -25.61
C ALA A 45 2.15 12.90 -25.07
N ASN A 46 0.88 12.59 -25.29
CA ASN A 46 0.19 11.39 -24.79
C ASN A 46 0.26 11.23 -23.25
N MET A 47 0.39 12.31 -22.47
CA MET A 47 0.46 12.24 -21.00
C MET A 47 -0.91 11.90 -20.39
N LEU A 48 -0.95 11.33 -19.18
CA LEU A 48 -2.21 11.20 -18.45
C LEU A 48 -2.72 12.60 -18.10
N VAL A 49 -3.95 12.89 -18.52
CA VAL A 49 -4.70 14.09 -18.18
C VAL A 49 -5.83 13.73 -17.22
N ILE A 50 -5.86 14.33 -16.04
CA ILE A 50 -7.00 14.26 -15.12
C ILE A 50 -7.74 15.59 -15.21
N ASP A 51 -8.98 15.57 -15.70
CA ASP A 51 -9.86 16.73 -15.90
C ASP A 51 -10.90 16.78 -14.77
N VAL A 52 -10.85 17.79 -13.89
CA VAL A 52 -11.66 17.82 -12.66
C VAL A 52 -12.81 18.82 -12.74
N GLU A 53 -14.06 18.36 -12.74
CA GLU A 53 -15.24 19.20 -12.62
C GLU A 53 -15.63 19.43 -11.15
N LEU A 54 -15.68 20.69 -10.70
CA LEU A 54 -16.18 21.02 -9.36
C LEU A 54 -17.70 21.12 -9.32
N LEU A 55 -18.30 20.39 -8.38
CA LEU A 55 -19.74 20.40 -8.15
C LEU A 55 -20.17 21.62 -7.30
N ALA A 56 -21.38 22.13 -7.57
CA ALA A 56 -21.97 23.20 -6.77
C ALA A 56 -22.24 22.73 -5.33
N THR A 57 -22.02 23.61 -4.35
CA THR A 57 -22.37 23.38 -2.94
C THR A 57 -23.85 22.98 -2.83
N HIS A 58 -24.11 21.85 -2.15
CA HIS A 58 -25.44 21.21 -1.98
C HIS A 58 -25.99 20.37 -3.15
N ALA A 59 -25.28 20.27 -4.29
CA ALA A 59 -25.61 19.32 -5.36
C ALA A 59 -24.90 17.96 -5.22
N ALA A 60 -24.36 17.66 -4.04
CA ALA A 60 -23.59 16.45 -3.77
C ALA A 60 -24.39 15.44 -2.93
N PRO A 61 -25.25 14.60 -3.52
CA PRO A 61 -25.75 13.43 -2.82
C PRO A 61 -24.74 12.33 -3.08
N TRP A 62 -23.72 12.17 -2.22
CA TRP A 62 -22.86 10.98 -2.26
C TRP A 62 -22.20 10.71 -3.63
N VAL A 63 -21.01 11.26 -3.86
CA VAL A 63 -20.16 10.85 -4.98
C VAL A 63 -19.80 9.36 -4.78
N GLY A 64 -20.46 8.43 -5.50
CA GLY A 64 -20.13 7.02 -5.31
C GLY A 64 -20.86 5.93 -6.09
N THR A 65 -21.88 6.18 -6.92
CA THR A 65 -22.61 5.04 -7.55
C THR A 65 -22.90 5.16 -9.03
N ALA A 66 -22.62 6.29 -9.67
CA ALA A 66 -22.82 6.39 -11.10
C ALA A 66 -21.73 5.61 -11.84
N ALA A 67 -22.14 4.54 -12.54
CA ALA A 67 -21.24 3.64 -13.24
C ALA A 67 -20.36 4.39 -14.25
N PRO A 68 -19.13 3.93 -14.51
CA PRO A 68 -18.30 4.53 -15.53
C PRO A 68 -19.03 4.64 -16.88
N GLY A 69 -19.05 5.84 -17.48
CA GLY A 69 -19.68 6.11 -18.78
C GLY A 69 -21.11 6.66 -18.68
N THR A 70 -21.67 6.83 -17.48
CA THR A 70 -22.92 7.55 -17.25
C THR A 70 -22.67 9.07 -17.14
N ALA A 71 -23.72 9.88 -17.33
CA ALA A 71 -23.63 11.34 -17.22
C ALA A 71 -23.10 11.81 -15.84
N ASP A 72 -23.27 10.97 -14.81
CA ASP A 72 -22.90 11.26 -13.43
C ASP A 72 -21.69 10.47 -12.91
N GLY A 73 -21.10 9.57 -13.72
CA GLY A 73 -20.00 8.69 -13.31
C GLY A 73 -18.60 9.27 -13.54
N CYS A 74 -17.62 8.82 -12.75
CA CYS A 74 -16.19 9.04 -13.03
C CYS A 74 -15.76 8.07 -14.13
N ALA A 75 -15.54 8.55 -15.36
CA ALA A 75 -15.08 7.71 -16.48
C ALA A 75 -14.47 8.47 -17.64
N LEU A 76 -13.75 7.71 -18.47
CA LEU A 76 -13.54 8.00 -19.89
C LEU A 76 -14.93 8.20 -20.54
N GLY A 77 -15.35 9.45 -20.71
CA GLY A 77 -16.58 9.74 -21.44
C GLY A 77 -16.48 9.32 -22.92
N PRO A 78 -17.59 9.03 -23.61
CA PRO A 78 -17.58 8.79 -25.06
C PRO A 78 -16.88 9.96 -25.80
N GLY A 79 -15.86 9.65 -26.60
CA GLY A 79 -15.09 10.65 -27.36
C GLY A 79 -13.94 11.34 -26.60
N ALA A 80 -13.72 11.03 -25.31
CA ALA A 80 -12.52 11.46 -24.61
C ALA A 80 -11.27 10.76 -25.18
N ALA A 81 -10.14 11.47 -25.21
CA ALA A 81 -8.86 10.85 -25.54
C ALA A 81 -8.55 9.73 -24.53
N ALA A 82 -7.93 8.63 -24.99
CA ALA A 82 -7.69 7.46 -24.14
C ALA A 82 -6.83 7.76 -22.90
N ASN A 83 -6.05 8.83 -22.95
CA ASN A 83 -5.19 9.36 -21.89
C ASN A 83 -5.84 10.47 -21.06
N ARG A 84 -7.15 10.69 -21.17
CA ARG A 84 -7.87 11.74 -20.44
C ARG A 84 -8.99 11.15 -19.58
N VAL A 85 -8.85 11.25 -18.26
CA VAL A 85 -9.84 10.83 -17.27
C VAL A 85 -10.57 12.06 -16.75
N ARG A 86 -11.91 12.06 -16.77
CA ARG A 86 -12.71 13.11 -16.12
C ARG A 86 -13.18 12.67 -14.74
N ILE A 87 -13.01 13.53 -13.73
CA ILE A 87 -13.41 13.31 -12.34
C ILE A 87 -14.34 14.44 -11.92
N ARG A 88 -15.37 14.12 -11.13
CA ARG A 88 -16.26 15.12 -10.50
C ARG A 88 -16.02 15.10 -8.99
N THR A 89 -15.88 16.26 -8.37
CA THR A 89 -15.62 16.34 -6.92
C THR A 89 -16.20 17.61 -6.31
N ASP A 90 -16.30 17.64 -4.98
CA ASP A 90 -16.75 18.81 -4.25
C ASP A 90 -15.66 19.88 -4.17
N ARG A 91 -16.03 21.10 -3.76
CA ARG A 91 -15.04 22.17 -3.57
C ARG A 91 -13.98 21.85 -2.51
N GLY A 92 -14.28 20.95 -1.58
CA GLY A 92 -13.35 20.47 -0.55
C GLY A 92 -12.34 19.43 -1.05
N ALA A 93 -12.53 18.90 -2.27
CA ALA A 93 -11.66 17.89 -2.90
C ALA A 93 -11.45 16.61 -2.09
N VAL A 94 -12.27 16.32 -1.07
CA VAL A 94 -11.96 15.27 -0.08
C VAL A 94 -11.85 13.90 -0.75
N PHE A 95 -12.78 13.59 -1.64
CA PHE A 95 -12.79 12.33 -2.40
C PHE A 95 -11.73 12.29 -3.51
N LEU A 96 -11.39 13.43 -4.11
CA LEU A 96 -10.32 13.47 -5.09
C LEU A 96 -8.98 13.21 -4.39
N ALA A 97 -8.72 13.88 -3.27
CA ALA A 97 -7.53 13.69 -2.45
C ALA A 97 -7.37 12.22 -2.01
N SER A 98 -8.47 11.52 -1.67
CA SER A 98 -8.41 10.10 -1.30
C SER A 98 -8.09 9.18 -2.47
N ASN A 99 -8.54 9.50 -3.68
CA ASN A 99 -8.51 8.58 -4.84
C ASN A 99 -7.42 8.90 -5.87
N ILE A 100 -6.94 10.15 -5.94
CA ILE A 100 -5.97 10.58 -6.94
C ILE A 100 -4.68 9.78 -6.85
N ASP A 101 -4.26 9.47 -5.63
CA ASP A 101 -3.07 8.67 -5.37
C ASP A 101 -3.15 7.26 -5.98
N LEU A 102 -4.33 6.63 -5.98
CA LEU A 102 -4.53 5.34 -6.66
C LEU A 102 -4.32 5.49 -8.18
N ILE A 103 -4.93 6.52 -8.78
CA ILE A 103 -4.78 6.79 -10.21
C ILE A 103 -3.32 7.02 -10.56
N LEU A 104 -2.59 7.81 -9.77
CA LEU A 104 -1.19 8.11 -10.03
C LEU A 104 -0.29 6.88 -9.80
N ARG A 105 -0.44 6.14 -8.69
CA ARG A 105 0.35 4.93 -8.36
C ARG A 105 0.14 3.80 -9.35
N SER A 106 -1.12 3.45 -9.65
CA SER A 106 -1.43 2.41 -10.64
C SER A 106 -0.90 2.77 -12.03
N ASN A 107 -0.52 4.04 -12.23
CA ASN A 107 0.06 4.52 -13.46
C ASN A 107 1.54 4.87 -13.41
N GLY A 108 2.22 4.58 -12.30
CA GLY A 108 3.66 4.79 -12.13
C GLY A 108 4.08 6.26 -12.22
N ILE A 109 3.14 7.18 -11.96
CA ILE A 109 3.39 8.62 -12.00
C ILE A 109 4.00 9.04 -10.67
N ASN A 110 4.99 9.93 -10.71
CA ASN A 110 5.60 10.53 -9.51
C ASN A 110 5.69 12.06 -9.57
N LYS A 111 5.41 12.65 -10.73
CA LYS A 111 5.39 14.09 -10.96
C LYS A 111 4.03 14.52 -11.51
N VAL A 112 3.45 15.55 -10.92
CA VAL A 112 2.14 16.11 -11.29
C VAL A 112 2.31 17.56 -11.66
N VAL A 113 1.75 17.96 -12.81
CA VAL A 113 1.63 19.37 -13.19
C VAL A 113 0.18 19.79 -13.00
N PHE A 114 -0.06 20.82 -12.19
CA PHE A 114 -1.36 21.43 -12.02
C PHE A 114 -1.54 22.58 -13.00
N ALA A 115 -2.70 22.61 -13.65
CA ALA A 115 -3.16 23.75 -14.43
C ALA A 115 -4.62 24.05 -14.09
N GLY A 116 -4.94 25.27 -13.66
CA GLY A 116 -6.31 25.65 -13.29
C GLY A 116 -6.39 26.91 -12.43
N GLY A 117 -7.57 27.52 -12.36
CA GLY A 117 -7.85 28.74 -11.60
C GLY A 117 -8.88 28.54 -10.49
N GLU A 118 -9.06 27.30 -10.04
CA GLU A 118 -10.05 26.92 -9.03
C GLU A 118 -9.78 27.55 -7.65
N PRO A 119 -10.76 27.53 -6.72
CA PRO A 119 -10.60 28.10 -5.39
C PRO A 119 -9.33 27.61 -4.70
N TRP A 120 -8.68 28.52 -3.96
CA TRP A 120 -7.40 28.22 -3.33
C TRP A 120 -7.50 27.04 -2.36
N GLU A 121 -8.67 26.83 -1.73
CA GLU A 121 -8.93 25.71 -0.83
C GLU A 121 -8.80 24.36 -1.54
N PHE A 122 -9.35 24.25 -2.75
CA PHE A 122 -9.27 23.04 -3.55
C PHE A 122 -7.80 22.73 -3.90
N VAL A 123 -7.10 23.73 -4.44
CA VAL A 123 -5.71 23.56 -4.89
C VAL A 123 -4.80 23.19 -3.71
N ALA A 124 -4.97 23.85 -2.56
CA ALA A 124 -4.19 23.59 -1.37
C ALA A 124 -4.39 22.17 -0.83
N VAL A 125 -5.63 21.66 -0.82
CA VAL A 125 -5.91 20.29 -0.33
C VAL A 125 -5.24 19.24 -1.21
N VAL A 126 -5.37 19.35 -2.54
CA VAL A 126 -4.80 18.33 -3.43
C VAL A 126 -3.27 18.42 -3.46
N ASP A 127 -2.70 19.62 -3.50
CA ASP A 127 -1.25 19.84 -3.44
C ASP A 127 -0.63 19.28 -2.16
N THR A 128 -1.23 19.60 -1.00
CA THR A 128 -0.79 19.07 0.30
C THR A 128 -0.86 17.55 0.33
N THR A 129 -1.97 16.97 -0.17
CA THR A 129 -2.16 15.52 -0.17
C THR A 129 -1.12 14.80 -1.04
N LEU A 130 -0.85 15.33 -2.23
CA LEU A 130 0.14 14.76 -3.16
C LEU A 130 1.56 14.93 -2.61
N THR A 131 1.90 16.10 -2.10
CA THR A 131 3.23 16.34 -1.51
C THR A 131 3.49 15.43 -0.31
N MET A 132 2.50 15.26 0.58
CA MET A 132 2.59 14.32 1.71
C MET A 132 2.80 12.87 1.28
N ARG A 133 2.34 12.49 0.08
CA ARG A 133 2.52 11.16 -0.49
C ARG A 133 3.79 11.03 -1.35
N GLY A 134 4.63 12.07 -1.38
CA GLY A 134 5.93 12.08 -2.04
C GLY A 134 5.90 12.41 -3.54
N TYR A 135 4.77 12.93 -4.05
CA TYR A 135 4.70 13.40 -5.43
C TYR A 135 5.36 14.77 -5.58
N SER A 136 6.07 14.96 -6.70
CA SER A 136 6.55 16.29 -7.08
C SER A 136 5.45 17.06 -7.79
N VAL A 137 4.97 18.15 -7.19
CA VAL A 137 3.91 18.98 -7.77
C VAL A 137 4.48 20.26 -8.38
N VAL A 138 4.03 20.62 -9.58
CA VAL A 138 4.42 21.86 -10.28
C VAL A 138 3.16 22.61 -10.73
N SER A 139 3.06 23.90 -10.43
CA SER A 139 1.86 24.71 -10.72
C SER A 139 2.24 26.02 -11.44
N PRO A 140 2.36 26.03 -12.78
CA PRO A 140 2.70 27.24 -13.53
C PRO A 140 1.66 28.34 -13.32
N THR A 141 2.12 29.56 -13.08
CA THR A 141 1.26 30.71 -12.76
C THR A 141 1.11 31.68 -13.93
N THR A 142 2.01 31.61 -14.92
CA THR A 142 2.01 32.47 -16.11
C THR A 142 1.95 31.67 -17.41
N SER A 143 1.55 32.31 -18.51
CA SER A 143 1.54 31.71 -19.84
C SER A 143 2.95 31.45 -20.38
N GLU A 144 3.96 32.22 -19.96
CA GLU A 144 5.37 32.02 -20.31
C GLU A 144 5.95 30.76 -19.65
N GLU A 145 5.72 30.57 -18.35
CA GLU A 145 6.09 29.34 -17.64
C GLU A 145 5.42 28.11 -18.26
N ALA A 146 4.12 28.21 -18.56
CA ALA A 146 3.38 27.15 -19.23
C ALA A 146 3.93 26.83 -20.63
N SER A 147 4.26 27.85 -21.42
CA SER A 147 4.82 27.67 -22.76
C SER A 147 6.21 27.01 -22.72
N THR A 148 7.01 27.35 -21.71
CA THR A 148 8.33 26.74 -21.48
C THR A 148 8.20 25.25 -21.16
N LEU A 149 7.33 24.89 -20.22
CA LEU A 149 7.03 23.48 -19.90
C LEU A 149 6.50 22.72 -21.11
N ALA A 150 5.51 23.29 -21.81
CA ALA A 150 4.91 22.69 -23.00
C ALA A 150 5.94 22.42 -24.10
N THR A 151 6.90 23.31 -24.29
CA THR A 151 7.97 23.13 -25.27
C THR A 151 8.93 22.03 -24.86
N ALA A 152 9.28 21.93 -23.58
CA ALA A 152 10.13 20.85 -23.05
C ALA A 152 9.51 19.47 -23.30
N TRP A 153 8.19 19.32 -23.10
CA TRP A 153 7.49 18.06 -23.39
C TRP A 153 7.51 17.66 -24.86
N ARG A 154 7.53 18.62 -25.79
CA ARG A 154 7.61 18.35 -27.23
C ARG A 154 9.03 17.99 -27.70
N ALA A 155 10.05 18.59 -27.08
CA ALA A 155 11.44 18.36 -27.43
C ALA A 155 11.94 16.97 -27.00
N ASP A 156 11.41 16.44 -25.89
CA ASP A 156 11.75 15.11 -25.41
C ASP A 156 10.96 14.02 -26.16
N ARG A 157 11.46 13.64 -27.35
CA ARG A 157 10.87 12.55 -28.16
C ARG A 157 11.08 11.16 -27.55
N SER A 158 11.94 11.02 -26.53
CA SER A 158 12.09 9.76 -25.78
C SER A 158 10.92 9.54 -24.80
N ASN A 159 10.24 10.62 -24.40
CA ASN A 159 9.04 10.66 -23.58
C ASN A 159 7.75 10.28 -24.33
N GLN A 160 7.85 9.82 -25.59
CA GLN A 160 6.70 9.30 -26.36
C GLN A 160 6.12 7.99 -25.78
N ARG A 161 6.66 7.46 -24.68
CA ARG A 161 5.96 6.49 -23.82
C ARG A 161 5.01 7.20 -22.85
N GLY A 162 4.05 7.94 -23.39
CA GLY A 162 2.93 8.50 -22.63
C GLY A 162 2.04 7.42 -21.99
N TRP A 163 0.84 7.79 -21.54
CA TRP A 163 -0.20 6.87 -21.09
C TRP A 163 -0.37 5.69 -22.07
N GLN A 164 0.12 4.51 -21.66
CA GLN A 164 0.11 3.27 -22.43
C GLN A 164 -0.60 2.16 -21.64
N PRO A 165 -1.93 2.16 -21.56
CA PRO A 165 -2.68 1.13 -20.84
C PRO A 165 -2.44 -0.27 -21.43
N ALA A 166 -2.22 -0.39 -22.74
CA ALA A 166 -1.86 -1.66 -23.39
C ALA A 166 -0.44 -2.14 -23.05
N GLY A 167 0.52 -1.22 -22.91
CA GLY A 167 1.89 -1.53 -22.45
C GLY A 167 1.91 -2.00 -21.01
N LYS A 168 1.14 -1.34 -20.12
CA LYS A 168 0.98 -1.74 -18.72
C LYS A 168 0.35 -3.11 -18.55
N ALA A 169 -0.66 -3.45 -19.36
CA ALA A 169 -1.23 -4.80 -19.36
C ALA A 169 -0.19 -5.87 -19.74
N ALA A 170 0.76 -5.53 -20.63
CA ALA A 170 1.88 -6.39 -21.00
C ALA A 170 3.01 -6.42 -19.95
N GLU A 171 3.08 -5.41 -19.06
CA GLU A 171 4.03 -5.34 -17.92
C GLU A 171 3.52 -6.03 -16.66
N LEU A 172 2.23 -6.40 -16.60
CA LEU A 172 1.72 -7.21 -15.51
C LEU A 172 2.47 -8.55 -15.48
N LEU A 173 2.91 -8.96 -14.29
CA LEU A 173 3.54 -10.25 -14.10
C LEU A 173 2.47 -11.32 -14.33
N SER A 174 2.49 -11.90 -15.52
CA SER A 174 1.41 -12.75 -16.03
C SER A 174 1.52 -14.20 -15.55
N SER A 175 2.75 -14.70 -15.36
CA SER A 175 3.00 -16.04 -14.81
C SER A 175 3.22 -16.00 -13.30
N PHE A 176 3.01 -17.14 -12.64
CA PHE A 176 3.26 -17.25 -11.20
C PHE A 176 4.75 -17.15 -10.88
N GLU A 177 5.59 -17.77 -11.69
CA GLU A 177 7.06 -17.74 -11.58
C GLU A 177 7.58 -16.29 -11.68
N ALA A 178 7.07 -15.51 -12.64
CA ALA A 178 7.44 -14.11 -12.78
C ALA A 178 7.02 -13.29 -11.55
N ARG A 179 5.90 -13.61 -10.90
CA ARG A 179 5.45 -12.92 -9.67
C ARG A 179 6.36 -13.20 -8.49
N ILE A 180 6.84 -14.42 -8.34
CA ILE A 180 7.67 -14.80 -7.19
C ILE A 180 9.17 -14.72 -7.47
N ASP A 181 9.60 -14.03 -8.53
CA ASP A 181 11.02 -13.81 -8.84
C ASP A 181 11.75 -13.17 -7.63
N PRO A 182 12.85 -13.80 -7.12
CA PRO A 182 13.56 -13.32 -5.94
C PRO A 182 14.04 -11.87 -6.03
N ARG A 183 14.28 -11.34 -7.24
CA ARG A 183 14.78 -9.97 -7.44
C ARG A 183 13.79 -8.89 -7.05
N HIS A 184 12.50 -9.20 -6.98
CA HIS A 184 11.46 -8.24 -6.62
C HIS A 184 10.36 -8.82 -5.73
N ALA A 185 10.54 -10.03 -5.20
CA ALA A 185 9.65 -10.63 -4.23
C ALA A 185 10.21 -10.47 -2.81
N ALA A 186 9.32 -10.29 -1.83
CA ALA A 186 9.66 -10.31 -0.43
C ALA A 186 8.80 -11.30 0.35
N LEU A 187 9.43 -12.18 1.12
CA LEU A 187 8.77 -13.00 2.14
C LEU A 187 8.59 -12.15 3.41
N VAL A 188 7.34 -11.92 3.80
CA VAL A 188 6.98 -11.17 5.00
C VAL A 188 6.38 -12.13 6.02
N LEU A 189 7.10 -12.34 7.13
CA LEU A 189 6.72 -13.25 8.21
C LEU A 189 5.94 -12.51 9.29
N ILE A 190 4.64 -12.78 9.40
CA ILE A 190 3.72 -12.10 10.30
C ILE A 190 3.66 -12.78 11.66
N ASP A 191 4.08 -12.08 12.71
CA ASP A 191 3.83 -12.40 14.11
C ASP A 191 4.21 -13.83 14.52
N VAL A 192 5.32 -14.35 13.99
CA VAL A 192 5.84 -15.68 14.36
C VAL A 192 6.56 -15.60 15.72
N GLN A 193 5.81 -15.22 16.74
CA GLN A 193 6.25 -14.93 18.11
C GLN A 193 5.78 -16.01 19.08
N ASN A 194 6.51 -16.18 20.18
CA ASN A 194 6.23 -17.22 21.18
C ASN A 194 4.82 -17.12 21.75
N ASP A 195 4.29 -15.93 21.99
CA ASP A 195 2.93 -15.77 22.52
C ASP A 195 1.84 -16.29 21.59
N PHE A 196 2.05 -16.26 20.27
CA PHE A 196 1.09 -16.80 19.31
C PHE A 196 1.33 -18.27 18.98
N CYS A 197 2.58 -18.72 19.02
CA CYS A 197 2.99 -19.98 18.40
C CYS A 197 3.44 -21.07 19.38
N HIS A 198 3.82 -20.71 20.61
CA HIS A 198 4.35 -21.66 21.59
C HIS A 198 3.26 -22.07 22.60
N SER A 199 3.28 -23.32 23.07
CA SER A 199 2.32 -23.86 24.05
C SER A 199 2.28 -23.07 25.36
N ARG A 200 3.45 -22.67 25.87
CA ARG A 200 3.59 -21.74 26.99
C ARG A 200 3.24 -20.28 26.69
N GLY A 201 3.01 -19.89 25.43
CA GLY A 201 2.65 -18.54 25.00
C GLY A 201 1.18 -18.21 25.26
N ALA A 202 0.80 -16.94 25.08
CA ALA A 202 -0.57 -16.47 25.31
C ALA A 202 -1.65 -17.33 24.64
N ALA A 203 -1.48 -17.68 23.37
CA ALA A 203 -2.42 -18.53 22.63
C ALA A 203 -2.53 -19.94 23.22
N GLY A 204 -1.41 -20.56 23.63
CA GLY A 204 -1.42 -21.88 24.24
C GLY A 204 -1.93 -21.88 25.68
N ARG A 205 -1.77 -20.78 26.42
CA ARG A 205 -2.32 -20.60 27.78
C ARG A 205 -3.84 -20.53 27.81
N THR A 206 -4.54 -20.37 26.68
CA THR A 206 -6.01 -20.40 26.64
C THR A 206 -6.60 -21.81 26.79
N GLY A 207 -5.76 -22.86 26.76
CA GLY A 207 -6.20 -24.26 26.82
C GLY A 207 -6.78 -24.80 25.51
N ASP A 208 -6.78 -24.01 24.45
CA ASP A 208 -7.17 -24.44 23.11
C ASP A 208 -6.01 -25.17 22.41
N ALA A 209 -6.35 -26.13 21.56
CA ALA A 209 -5.45 -26.74 20.59
C ALA A 209 -4.82 -25.70 19.63
N ILE A 210 -3.52 -25.84 19.37
CA ILE A 210 -2.70 -24.96 18.51
C ILE A 210 -1.83 -25.74 17.51
N GLU A 211 -2.12 -27.01 17.27
CA GLU A 211 -1.42 -27.93 16.38
C GLU A 211 -1.37 -27.39 14.94
N MET A 212 -2.42 -26.72 14.48
CA MET A 212 -2.41 -26.00 13.19
C MET A 212 -1.31 -24.94 13.14
N ILE A 213 -1.17 -24.15 14.20
CA ILE A 213 -0.13 -23.10 14.29
C ILE A 213 1.26 -23.74 14.33
N GLN A 214 1.45 -24.78 15.12
CA GLN A 214 2.73 -25.49 15.21
C GLN A 214 3.14 -26.12 13.87
N SER A 215 2.17 -26.69 13.14
CA SER A 215 2.39 -27.23 11.80
C SER A 215 2.79 -26.15 10.81
N ALA A 216 2.09 -25.00 10.82
CA ALA A 216 2.46 -23.86 9.97
C ALA A 216 3.85 -23.33 10.32
N VAL A 217 4.23 -23.23 11.60
CA VAL A 217 5.58 -22.82 12.01
C VAL A 217 6.66 -23.75 11.45
N ALA A 218 6.43 -25.06 11.43
CA ALA A 218 7.38 -26.00 10.80
C ALA A 218 7.53 -25.72 9.29
N ARG A 219 6.42 -25.51 8.57
CA ARG A 219 6.43 -25.15 7.14
C ARG A 219 7.09 -23.79 6.88
N ILE A 220 6.86 -22.80 7.75
CA ILE A 220 7.50 -21.47 7.67
C ILE A 220 9.02 -21.60 7.77
N LYS A 221 9.55 -22.48 8.62
CA LYS A 221 11.01 -22.70 8.73
C LYS A 221 11.60 -23.18 7.41
N GLU A 222 10.92 -24.12 6.74
CA GLU A 222 11.33 -24.61 5.42
C GLU A 222 11.27 -23.51 4.36
N LEU A 223 10.14 -22.78 4.31
CA LEU A 223 9.95 -21.68 3.36
C LEU A 223 10.98 -20.56 3.55
N LEU A 224 11.28 -20.21 4.81
CA LEU A 224 12.28 -19.21 5.16
C LEU A 224 13.68 -19.63 4.72
N ALA A 225 14.05 -20.89 4.93
CA ALA A 225 15.33 -21.42 4.48
C ALA A 225 15.46 -21.33 2.94
N ALA A 226 14.43 -21.76 2.21
CA ALA A 226 14.41 -21.70 0.76
C ALA A 226 14.41 -20.26 0.22
N ALA A 227 13.69 -19.34 0.86
CA ALA A 227 13.67 -17.93 0.50
C ALA A 227 15.07 -17.29 0.66
N ARG A 228 15.77 -17.60 1.77
CA ARG A 228 17.15 -17.16 2.00
C ARG A 228 18.12 -17.71 0.95
N GLU A 229 18.01 -18.99 0.63
CA GLU A 229 18.85 -19.65 -0.39
C GLU A 229 18.67 -19.02 -1.77
N ALA A 230 17.42 -18.74 -2.14
CA ALA A 230 17.07 -18.13 -3.43
C ALA A 230 17.32 -16.62 -3.50
N GLY A 231 17.76 -15.98 -2.41
CA GLY A 231 17.99 -14.53 -2.35
C GLY A 231 16.72 -13.68 -2.33
N VAL A 232 15.57 -14.26 -1.96
CA VAL A 232 14.31 -13.53 -1.76
C VAL A 232 14.47 -12.61 -0.55
N ALA A 233 13.99 -11.35 -0.64
CA ALA A 233 14.05 -10.44 0.50
C ALA A 233 13.19 -10.98 1.66
N VAL A 234 13.75 -11.08 2.86
CA VAL A 234 13.03 -11.53 4.06
C VAL A 234 12.77 -10.34 4.99
N ILE A 235 11.52 -10.17 5.40
CA ILE A 235 11.10 -9.14 6.36
C ILE A 235 10.33 -9.82 7.48
N HIS A 236 10.73 -9.57 8.73
CA HIS A 236 10.03 -10.08 9.89
C HIS A 236 9.10 -9.00 10.42
N VAL A 237 7.89 -9.40 10.80
CA VAL A 237 6.93 -8.53 11.46
C VAL A 237 6.70 -9.07 12.86
N ARG A 238 6.77 -8.20 13.86
CA ARG A 238 6.39 -8.51 15.22
C ARG A 238 5.31 -7.56 15.69
N ALA A 239 4.32 -8.12 16.37
CA ALA A 239 3.41 -7.35 17.19
C ALA A 239 4.09 -7.00 18.52
N GLU A 240 3.94 -5.76 18.96
CA GLU A 240 4.31 -5.36 20.31
C GLU A 240 3.13 -4.62 20.95
N TYR A 241 2.65 -5.16 22.08
CA TYR A 241 1.57 -4.58 22.85
C TYR A 241 2.02 -4.48 24.32
N GLY A 242 1.90 -3.32 24.96
CA GLY A 242 2.38 -3.17 26.34
C GLY A 242 2.36 -1.74 26.85
N ALA A 243 2.69 -1.56 28.13
CA ALA A 243 2.58 -0.29 28.85
C ALA A 243 3.37 0.89 28.25
N LEU A 244 4.56 0.64 27.70
CA LEU A 244 5.45 1.68 27.13
C LEU A 244 4.92 2.31 25.84
N TYR A 245 4.14 1.58 25.05
CA TYR A 245 3.54 2.08 23.80
C TYR A 245 2.15 2.71 24.02
N ARG A 246 1.76 2.92 25.28
CA ARG A 246 0.52 3.58 25.69
C ARG A 246 0.61 5.12 25.69
N GLY A 247 1.79 5.72 25.45
CA GLY A 247 2.02 7.15 25.75
C GLY A 247 2.82 8.00 24.76
N ILE A 248 3.34 7.49 23.64
CA ILE A 248 4.12 8.30 22.68
C ILE A 248 3.49 8.22 21.29
N GLY A 249 2.81 9.30 20.86
CA GLY A 249 2.46 9.59 19.46
C GLY A 249 1.56 8.59 18.72
N SER A 250 1.09 7.54 19.39
CA SER A 250 0.21 6.50 18.87
C SER A 250 -1.22 6.78 19.34
N PRO A 251 -2.26 6.62 18.50
CA PRO A 251 -3.64 6.87 18.91
C PRO A 251 -4.21 5.86 19.95
N TYR A 252 -3.39 5.13 20.71
CA TYR A 252 -3.84 4.26 21.81
C TYR A 252 -3.12 4.49 23.15
N ARG A 253 -3.88 5.05 24.10
CA ARG A 253 -4.33 4.50 25.41
C ARG A 253 -4.38 5.63 26.44
N PHE A 254 -5.61 6.01 26.78
CA PHE A 254 -6.11 6.67 28.01
C PHE A 254 -5.44 7.96 28.50
N PRO A 255 -6.23 8.95 28.93
CA PRO A 255 -5.70 10.17 29.52
C PRO A 255 -4.90 9.85 30.79
N ALA A 256 -4.00 10.76 31.14
CA ALA A 256 -3.44 10.83 32.48
C ALA A 256 -4.55 10.60 33.52
N THR A 257 -4.39 9.55 34.34
CA THR A 257 -5.12 9.26 35.59
C THR A 257 -6.66 9.32 35.51
N ASP A 258 -7.29 8.17 35.79
CA ASP A 258 -8.64 8.04 36.38
C ASP A 258 -9.85 7.74 35.46
N VAL A 259 -9.68 7.46 34.15
CA VAL A 259 -10.82 6.95 33.32
C VAL A 259 -10.39 5.83 32.37
N MET A 260 -11.24 4.79 32.26
CA MET A 260 -11.03 3.56 31.49
C MET A 260 -11.92 3.46 30.23
N ASP A 261 -11.67 4.29 29.19
CA ASP A 261 -12.15 4.02 27.82
C ASP A 261 -11.19 3.21 26.92
N ALA A 262 -11.46 1.90 26.73
CA ALA A 262 -10.71 1.07 25.78
C ALA A 262 -10.84 1.58 24.34
N ALA A 263 -9.76 1.52 23.56
CA ALA A 263 -9.87 1.81 22.14
C ALA A 263 -10.64 0.67 21.44
N VAL A 264 -11.69 1.02 20.69
CA VAL A 264 -12.66 0.07 20.10
C VAL A 264 -12.00 -1.14 19.41
N TRP A 265 -10.87 -0.95 18.73
CA TRP A 265 -10.18 -2.02 18.01
C TRP A 265 -9.59 -3.14 18.92
N THR A 266 -9.27 -2.83 20.19
CA THR A 266 -8.75 -3.84 21.15
C THR A 266 -9.85 -4.67 21.77
N ALA A 267 -11.09 -4.17 21.72
CA ALA A 267 -12.22 -4.86 22.29
C ALA A 267 -12.67 -5.96 21.33
N SER A 268 -12.74 -7.20 21.81
CA SER A 268 -13.46 -8.24 21.08
C SER A 268 -14.94 -7.85 20.95
N ALA A 269 -15.64 -8.45 19.99
CA ALA A 269 -17.09 -8.25 19.88
C ALA A 269 -17.82 -8.61 21.19
N ALA A 270 -17.28 -9.56 21.96
CA ALA A 270 -17.81 -9.93 23.27
C ALA A 270 -17.57 -8.84 24.32
N ASP A 271 -16.39 -8.20 24.33
CA ASP A 271 -16.07 -7.11 25.25
C ASP A 271 -16.99 -5.91 25.00
N LEU A 272 -17.18 -5.56 23.72
CA LEU A 272 -18.09 -4.48 23.30
C LEU A 272 -19.55 -4.75 23.69
N ALA A 273 -19.97 -6.02 23.67
CA ALA A 273 -21.34 -6.41 23.98
C ALA A 273 -21.61 -6.57 25.49
N SER A 274 -20.57 -6.75 26.31
CA SER A 274 -20.70 -7.10 27.74
C SER A 274 -20.33 -5.97 28.70
N GLY A 275 -19.80 -4.84 28.20
CA GLY A 275 -19.29 -3.77 29.05
C GLY A 275 -18.10 -4.24 29.92
N ALA A 276 -17.39 -5.29 29.47
CA ALA A 276 -16.26 -5.85 30.18
C ALA A 276 -15.14 -4.82 30.35
N SER A 277 -14.48 -4.86 31.51
CA SER A 277 -13.29 -4.05 31.80
C SER A 277 -12.07 -4.95 31.93
N PHE A 278 -10.95 -4.51 31.37
CA PHE A 278 -9.68 -5.20 31.46
C PHE A 278 -9.12 -5.09 32.89
N THR A 279 -8.62 -6.18 33.47
CA THR A 279 -8.03 -6.19 34.82
C THR A 279 -6.51 -6.03 34.76
N GLU A 280 -5.89 -5.50 35.82
CA GLU A 280 -4.42 -5.32 35.88
C GLU A 280 -3.61 -6.62 35.68
N ASN A 281 -4.24 -7.78 35.90
CA ASN A 281 -3.61 -9.09 35.80
C ASN A 281 -3.89 -9.82 34.47
N GLU A 282 -4.54 -9.18 33.51
CA GLU A 282 -4.69 -9.78 32.19
C GLU A 282 -3.35 -9.93 31.48
N VAL A 283 -3.23 -11.06 30.78
CA VAL A 283 -2.02 -11.45 30.09
C VAL A 283 -1.69 -10.42 29.00
N GLU A 284 -0.62 -9.64 29.22
CA GLU A 284 -0.06 -8.78 28.19
C GLU A 284 0.55 -9.64 27.07
N VAL A 285 -0.19 -9.80 25.99
CA VAL A 285 0.25 -10.53 24.79
C VAL A 285 1.34 -9.71 24.09
N CYS A 286 2.47 -10.34 23.78
CA CYS A 286 3.60 -9.71 23.11
C CYS A 286 4.13 -8.45 23.82
N LEU A 287 4.23 -8.53 25.16
CA LEU A 287 4.86 -7.49 25.98
C LEU A 287 6.32 -7.25 25.54
N PRO A 288 6.74 -6.00 25.23
CA PRO A 288 8.09 -5.72 24.76
C PRO A 288 9.15 -6.19 25.78
N GLY A 289 10.18 -6.87 25.27
CA GLY A 289 11.24 -7.45 26.11
C GLY A 289 10.88 -8.76 26.80
N SER A 290 9.61 -9.19 26.79
CA SER A 290 9.21 -10.49 27.33
C SER A 290 9.61 -11.65 26.43
N TRP A 291 9.68 -12.86 26.98
CA TRP A 291 9.84 -14.09 26.19
C TRP A 291 8.70 -14.27 25.17
N GLY A 292 7.47 -13.88 25.53
CA GLY A 292 6.30 -13.99 24.67
C GLY A 292 6.39 -13.15 23.39
N ALA A 293 7.03 -11.98 23.46
CA ALA A 293 7.26 -11.11 22.32
C ALA A 293 8.42 -11.54 21.41
N GLN A 294 9.27 -12.46 21.85
CA GLN A 294 10.38 -12.95 21.03
C GLN A 294 9.89 -13.83 19.89
N PHE A 295 10.63 -13.83 18.77
CA PHE A 295 10.39 -14.76 17.66
C PHE A 295 10.60 -16.21 18.12
N VAL A 296 9.86 -17.12 17.50
CA VAL A 296 10.02 -18.56 17.72
C VAL A 296 11.43 -19.00 17.30
N GLU A 297 12.00 -19.94 18.05
CA GLU A 297 13.28 -20.56 17.72
C GLU A 297 13.31 -21.08 16.27
N GLY A 298 14.38 -20.75 15.54
CA GLY A 298 14.55 -21.09 14.11
C GLY A 298 13.97 -20.08 13.13
N ILE A 299 13.21 -19.08 13.59
CA ILE A 299 12.66 -17.97 12.78
C ILE A 299 13.32 -16.62 13.14
N VAL A 300 14.41 -16.63 13.91
CA VAL A 300 15.08 -15.40 14.32
C VAL A 300 15.62 -14.63 13.10
N PRO A 301 15.41 -13.30 13.03
CA PRO A 301 15.94 -12.46 11.97
C PRO A 301 17.47 -12.51 11.88
N GLN A 302 18.00 -12.57 10.65
CA GLN A 302 19.42 -12.35 10.39
C GLN A 302 19.76 -10.85 10.36
N PRO A 303 21.05 -10.45 10.50
CA PRO A 303 21.44 -9.03 10.55
C PRO A 303 20.97 -8.17 9.35
N ASN A 304 20.77 -8.76 8.18
CA ASN A 304 20.29 -8.11 6.96
C ASN A 304 18.77 -8.21 6.74
N GLU A 305 18.04 -8.85 7.65
CA GLU A 305 16.59 -9.04 7.56
C GLU A 305 15.89 -8.02 8.47
N PRO A 306 15.22 -7.00 7.91
CA PRO A 306 14.58 -5.98 8.71
C PRO A 306 13.43 -6.55 9.56
N VAL A 307 13.26 -5.96 10.74
CA VAL A 307 12.14 -6.23 11.65
C VAL A 307 11.22 -5.01 11.67
N VAL A 308 9.96 -5.20 11.24
CA VAL A 308 8.89 -4.22 11.37
C VAL A 308 8.13 -4.49 12.66
N THR A 309 8.07 -3.50 13.54
CA THR A 309 7.24 -3.56 14.75
C THR A 309 5.90 -2.92 14.44
N LYS A 310 4.79 -3.64 14.69
CA LYS A 310 3.44 -3.15 14.49
C LYS A 310 2.65 -3.13 15.80
N HIS A 311 1.66 -2.25 15.84
CA HIS A 311 0.76 -2.08 16.98
C HIS A 311 -0.73 -2.26 16.57
N ARG A 312 -0.97 -2.84 15.40
CA ARG A 312 -2.28 -3.15 14.81
C ARG A 312 -2.24 -4.54 14.19
N PHE A 313 -3.39 -5.02 13.72
CA PHE A 313 -3.43 -6.30 12.98
C PHE A 313 -2.63 -6.24 11.69
N SER A 314 -2.87 -5.23 10.84
CA SER A 314 -2.07 -5.07 9.62
C SER A 314 -0.66 -4.56 9.90
N ALA A 315 0.30 -5.11 9.17
CA ALA A 315 1.70 -4.70 9.22
C ALA A 315 1.99 -3.33 8.57
N PHE A 316 1.04 -2.74 7.83
CA PHE A 316 1.24 -1.41 7.21
C PHE A 316 0.76 -0.24 8.08
N VAL A 317 -0.20 -0.46 8.98
CA VAL A 317 -0.79 0.64 9.74
C VAL A 317 0.22 1.19 10.73
N ASP A 318 0.57 2.47 10.58
CA ASP A 318 1.54 3.21 11.39
C ASP A 318 2.95 2.59 11.40
N THR A 319 3.38 1.98 10.28
CA THR A 319 4.74 1.42 10.14
C THR A 319 5.46 1.92 8.88
N GLY A 320 6.77 1.69 8.82
CA GLY A 320 7.59 1.95 7.64
C GLY A 320 7.55 0.87 6.55
N LEU A 321 6.65 -0.14 6.64
CA LEU A 321 6.69 -1.32 5.76
C LEU A 321 6.52 -0.95 4.27
N GLU A 322 5.57 -0.07 3.93
CA GLU A 322 5.36 0.32 2.52
C GLU A 322 6.59 1.02 1.94
N LEU A 323 7.12 2.02 2.66
CA LEU A 323 8.34 2.73 2.26
C LEU A 323 9.50 1.75 2.04
N MET A 324 9.63 0.79 2.96
CA MET A 324 10.67 -0.23 2.93
C MET A 324 10.59 -1.15 1.71
N LEU A 325 9.39 -1.63 1.37
CA LEU A 325 9.13 -2.47 0.21
C LEU A 325 9.39 -1.68 -1.09
N ARG A 326 8.89 -0.44 -1.17
CA ARG A 326 9.03 0.43 -2.35
C ARG A 326 10.50 0.82 -2.59
N ALA A 327 11.23 1.20 -1.55
CA ALA A 327 12.65 1.56 -1.65
C ALA A 327 13.54 0.39 -2.14
N ARG A 328 13.12 -0.85 -1.91
CA ARG A 328 13.79 -2.06 -2.41
C ARG A 328 13.29 -2.53 -3.79
N GLY A 329 12.37 -1.80 -4.42
CA GLY A 329 11.78 -2.17 -5.70
C GLY A 329 10.92 -3.43 -5.65
N ILE A 330 10.39 -3.79 -4.47
CA ILE A 330 9.54 -4.97 -4.31
C ILE A 330 8.22 -4.75 -5.04
N LYS A 331 7.84 -5.76 -5.82
CA LYS A 331 6.56 -5.84 -6.54
C LYS A 331 5.62 -6.87 -5.94
N THR A 332 6.16 -7.92 -5.33
CA THR A 332 5.38 -9.05 -4.80
C THR A 332 5.65 -9.24 -3.32
N VAL A 333 4.59 -9.35 -2.53
CA VAL A 333 4.65 -9.68 -1.11
C VAL A 333 4.10 -11.09 -0.92
N ILE A 334 4.95 -11.97 -0.39
CA ILE A 334 4.63 -13.35 -0.04
C ILE A 334 4.38 -13.37 1.46
N LEU A 335 3.15 -13.68 1.88
CA LEU A 335 2.76 -13.72 3.28
C LEU A 335 2.81 -15.14 3.85
N ALA A 336 3.37 -15.23 5.05
CA ALA A 336 3.35 -16.39 5.93
C ALA A 336 3.30 -15.90 7.39
N GLY A 337 2.84 -16.73 8.32
CA GLY A 337 2.73 -16.37 9.74
C GLY A 337 1.32 -16.51 10.31
N VAL A 338 1.03 -15.81 11.40
CA VAL A 338 -0.21 -15.98 12.16
C VAL A 338 -0.86 -14.65 12.58
N THR A 339 -2.17 -14.60 12.81
CA THR A 339 -3.16 -15.64 12.46
C THR A 339 -3.78 -15.35 11.08
N THR A 340 -4.20 -16.41 10.37
CA THR A 340 -4.72 -16.32 9.00
C THR A 340 -5.84 -15.29 8.86
N ASN A 341 -6.85 -15.36 9.72
CA ASN A 341 -8.07 -14.56 9.63
C ASN A 341 -7.96 -13.17 10.29
N CYS A 342 -6.79 -12.79 10.79
CA CYS A 342 -6.59 -11.55 11.52
C CYS A 342 -5.38 -10.79 10.96
N CYS A 343 -4.19 -10.90 11.57
CA CYS A 343 -3.01 -10.13 11.16
C CYS A 343 -2.58 -10.43 9.72
N VAL A 344 -2.63 -11.71 9.30
CA VAL A 344 -2.27 -12.11 7.94
C VAL A 344 -3.26 -11.55 6.94
N GLU A 345 -4.57 -11.81 7.09
CA GLU A 345 -5.59 -11.31 6.16
C GLU A 345 -5.69 -9.77 6.15
N SER A 346 -5.56 -9.11 7.31
CA SER A 346 -5.53 -7.64 7.36
C SER A 346 -4.37 -7.08 6.55
N THR A 347 -3.19 -7.69 6.68
CA THR A 347 -2.01 -7.32 5.89
C THR A 347 -2.21 -7.67 4.41
N ALA A 348 -2.77 -8.84 4.09
CA ALA A 348 -3.01 -9.32 2.74
C ALA A 348 -3.93 -8.39 1.93
N ARG A 349 -5.02 -7.95 2.55
CA ARG A 349 -5.94 -6.96 1.99
C ARG A 349 -5.19 -5.66 1.68
N GLU A 350 -4.34 -5.21 2.59
CA GLU A 350 -3.54 -4.00 2.40
C GLU A 350 -2.43 -4.13 1.37
N VAL A 351 -1.81 -5.31 1.20
CA VAL A 351 -0.86 -5.61 0.10
C VAL A 351 -1.54 -5.34 -1.24
N ALA A 352 -2.71 -5.95 -1.46
CA ALA A 352 -3.46 -5.82 -2.71
C ALA A 352 -3.90 -4.37 -2.97
N MET A 353 -4.48 -3.72 -1.94
CA MET A 353 -4.95 -2.33 -2.04
C MET A 353 -3.83 -1.29 -2.18
N ARG A 354 -2.58 -1.69 -1.99
CA ARG A 354 -1.39 -0.84 -2.17
C ARG A 354 -0.64 -1.11 -3.46
N ASP A 355 -1.23 -1.82 -4.43
CA ASP A 355 -0.60 -2.15 -5.71
C ASP A 355 0.69 -2.98 -5.56
N PHE A 356 0.64 -4.01 -4.70
CA PHE A 356 1.61 -5.11 -4.71
C PHE A 356 0.90 -6.39 -5.14
N TYR A 357 1.61 -7.28 -5.84
CA TYR A 357 1.12 -8.64 -6.01
C TYR A 357 1.13 -9.36 -4.67
N LEU A 358 0.01 -9.97 -4.31
CA LEU A 358 -0.10 -10.80 -3.11
C LEU A 358 0.06 -12.27 -3.48
N VAL A 359 0.92 -12.94 -2.73
CA VAL A 359 0.95 -14.40 -2.62
C VAL A 359 0.82 -14.78 -1.15
N VAL A 360 0.00 -15.77 -0.83
CA VAL A 360 -0.11 -16.35 0.52
C VAL A 360 0.34 -17.81 0.44
N ALA A 361 1.34 -18.17 1.26
CA ALA A 361 1.77 -19.55 1.42
C ALA A 361 0.78 -20.28 2.36
N GLU A 362 -0.16 -21.02 1.79
CA GLU A 362 -1.38 -21.47 2.48
C GLU A 362 -1.13 -22.46 3.62
N ASP A 363 -0.08 -23.29 3.50
CA ASP A 363 0.40 -24.21 4.53
C ASP A 363 1.37 -23.55 5.53
N CYS A 364 1.66 -22.27 5.34
CA CYS A 364 2.51 -21.43 6.19
C CYS A 364 1.72 -20.33 6.91
N VAL A 365 0.40 -20.45 6.96
CA VAL A 365 -0.48 -19.60 7.76
C VAL A 365 -1.42 -20.45 8.59
N ALA A 366 -1.81 -19.98 9.77
CA ALA A 366 -2.69 -20.76 10.64
C ALA A 366 -3.53 -19.93 11.61
N VAL A 367 -4.51 -20.60 12.20
CA VAL A 367 -5.31 -20.16 13.34
C VAL A 367 -5.29 -21.30 14.38
N LYS A 368 -5.84 -21.06 15.57
CA LYS A 368 -6.09 -22.14 16.54
C LYS A 368 -7.06 -23.17 15.97
N ASP A 369 -6.90 -24.44 16.30
CA ASP A 369 -7.61 -25.55 15.66
C ASP A 369 -9.14 -25.41 15.66
N LYS A 370 -9.71 -24.93 16.76
CA LYS A 370 -11.16 -24.69 16.88
C LYS A 370 -11.71 -23.61 15.93
N LEU A 371 -10.84 -22.79 15.34
CA LEU A 371 -11.17 -21.68 14.43
C LEU A 371 -10.93 -22.04 12.97
N ARG A 372 -10.73 -23.33 12.63
CA ARG A 372 -10.46 -23.80 11.26
C ARG A 372 -11.39 -23.20 10.20
N SER A 373 -12.69 -23.09 10.49
CA SER A 373 -13.65 -22.51 9.54
C SER A 373 -13.33 -21.04 9.17
N LEU A 374 -12.76 -20.26 10.10
CA LEU A 374 -12.30 -18.90 9.81
C LEU A 374 -11.04 -18.90 8.94
N HIS A 375 -10.12 -19.84 9.17
CA HIS A 375 -8.93 -19.99 8.32
C HIS A 375 -9.30 -20.32 6.88
N ASP A 376 -10.19 -21.29 6.69
CA ASP A 376 -10.65 -21.72 5.36
C ASP A 376 -11.37 -20.57 4.64
N ALA A 377 -12.28 -19.87 5.32
CA ALA A 377 -13.01 -18.72 4.75
C ALA A 377 -12.09 -17.54 4.39
N SER A 378 -11.07 -17.26 5.21
CA SER A 378 -10.08 -16.23 4.93
C SER A 378 -9.20 -16.59 3.72
N LEU A 379 -8.75 -17.84 3.60
CA LEU A 379 -7.99 -18.30 2.42
C LEU A 379 -8.84 -18.21 1.15
N GLU A 380 -10.12 -18.60 1.22
CA GLU A 380 -11.06 -18.48 0.09
C GLU A 380 -11.26 -17.02 -0.32
N SER A 381 -11.49 -16.12 0.65
CA SER A 381 -11.63 -14.69 0.39
C SER A 381 -10.37 -14.08 -0.24
N MET A 382 -9.18 -14.45 0.24
CA MET A 382 -7.90 -14.01 -0.33
C MET A 382 -7.69 -14.52 -1.75
N ARG A 383 -8.02 -15.78 -2.02
CA ARG A 383 -7.93 -16.39 -3.35
C ARG A 383 -8.87 -15.73 -4.36
N LEU A 384 -10.06 -15.32 -3.93
CA LEU A 384 -11.08 -14.75 -4.80
C LEU A 384 -10.78 -13.29 -5.19
N TYR A 385 -10.29 -12.47 -4.24
CA TYR A 385 -10.23 -11.02 -4.43
C TYR A 385 -8.84 -10.40 -4.37
N PHE A 386 -7.92 -10.96 -3.60
CA PHE A 386 -6.71 -10.21 -3.19
C PHE A 386 -5.43 -10.74 -3.82
N GLY A 387 -5.29 -12.05 -4.06
CA GLY A 387 -4.05 -12.59 -4.58
C GLY A 387 -4.05 -14.10 -4.78
N GLN A 388 -2.87 -14.65 -5.04
CA GLN A 388 -2.69 -16.09 -5.21
C GLN A 388 -2.44 -16.77 -3.87
N VAL A 389 -3.15 -17.86 -3.62
CA VAL A 389 -3.01 -18.69 -2.42
C VAL A 389 -2.51 -20.06 -2.88
N ARG A 390 -1.26 -20.39 -2.53
CA ARG A 390 -0.52 -21.56 -3.04
C ARG A 390 0.25 -22.25 -1.91
N PRO A 391 0.54 -23.56 -2.00
CA PRO A 391 1.37 -24.23 -1.01
C PRO A 391 2.84 -23.81 -1.14
N ALA A 392 3.54 -23.71 0.00
CA ALA A 392 4.95 -23.34 0.06
C ALA A 392 5.84 -24.25 -0.78
N SER A 393 5.50 -25.54 -0.90
CA SER A 393 6.23 -26.50 -1.73
C SER A 393 6.34 -26.08 -3.20
N GLU A 394 5.31 -25.41 -3.74
CA GLU A 394 5.33 -24.92 -5.10
C GLU A 394 6.28 -23.72 -5.26
N LEU A 395 6.22 -22.75 -4.33
CA LEU A 395 7.12 -21.59 -4.33
C LEU A 395 8.58 -22.04 -4.27
N MET A 396 8.89 -22.95 -3.33
CA MET A 396 10.25 -23.49 -3.16
C MET A 396 10.74 -24.22 -4.42
N SER A 397 9.87 -25.00 -5.07
CA SER A 397 10.22 -25.73 -6.29
C SER A 397 10.58 -24.78 -7.44
N ILE A 398 9.86 -23.66 -7.57
CA ILE A 398 10.11 -22.64 -8.61
C ILE A 398 11.45 -21.94 -8.36
N TRP A 399 11.73 -21.53 -7.13
CA TRP A 399 13.01 -20.89 -6.78
C TRP A 399 14.20 -21.81 -7.04
N GLN A 400 14.12 -23.07 -6.61
CA GLN A 400 15.18 -24.05 -6.85
C GLN A 400 15.41 -24.34 -8.35
N ALA A 401 14.35 -24.30 -9.16
CA ALA A 401 14.49 -24.47 -10.61
C ALA A 401 15.20 -23.28 -11.27
N ALA A 402 14.93 -22.06 -10.82
CA ALA A 402 15.57 -20.84 -11.32
C ALA A 402 17.08 -20.83 -11.03
N ASP A 403 17.50 -21.23 -9.82
CA ASP A 403 18.92 -21.28 -9.43
C ASP A 403 19.72 -22.29 -10.26
N ARG A 404 19.15 -23.46 -10.55
CA ARG A 404 19.77 -24.48 -11.42
C ARG A 404 19.97 -23.99 -12.86
N GLY A 405 19.03 -23.20 -13.37
CA GLY A 405 19.12 -22.59 -14.70
C GLY A 405 20.18 -21.48 -14.80
N SER A 406 20.39 -20.73 -13.72
CA SER A 406 21.43 -19.68 -13.64
C SER A 406 22.85 -20.27 -13.59
N SER A 407 23.04 -21.34 -12.80
CA SER A 407 24.34 -22.03 -12.66
C SER A 407 24.83 -22.73 -13.94
N THR A 408 23.90 -23.24 -14.76
CA THR A 408 24.24 -23.84 -16.07
C THR A 408 24.54 -22.81 -17.16
N ALA A 409 24.10 -21.56 -17.02
CA ALA A 409 24.41 -20.48 -17.95
C ALA A 409 25.79 -19.82 -17.69
N LEU A 410 26.29 -19.86 -16.45
CA LEU A 410 27.61 -19.33 -16.06
C LEU A 410 28.78 -20.30 -16.31
N SER A 411 28.49 -21.54 -16.69
CA SER A 411 29.48 -22.59 -17.01
C SER A 411 29.69 -22.82 -18.51
N ARG A 412 29.15 -21.92 -19.35
CA ARG A 412 29.40 -21.82 -20.79
C ARG A 412 30.00 -20.45 -21.10
#